data_AF-A0A1I7NUB2-F1
#
_entry.id   AF-A0A1I7NUB2-F1
#
_cell.length_a   1.000
_cell.length_b   1.000
_cell.length_c   1.000
_cell.angle_alpha   90.00
_cell.angle_beta   90.00
_cell.angle_gamma   90.00
#
_symmetry.space_group_name_H-M   'P 1'
#
loop_
_entity.id
_entity.type
_entity.pdbx_description
1 polymer ?
#
loop_
_entity_poly.entity_id
_entity_poly.type
_entity_poly.pdbx_seq_one_letter_code
_entity_poly.pdbx_strand_id
1 'polypeptide(L)'
;MAETEAAGSEFCVNCGTALRGKFCSGCGAPAAVHQDKEGWSALSSEFLSSRRDNSFFPVVVSFLIHPVDTIIRLTDDPNYRSHWAFLTAMVGFQLTLAYVIVPKMFAALFNIPNTASSATVVTNEVVQYVGMAILTPIQYYVCRALGTLRRTPMSYVKLCVLSVSYGSIVSIIVTLIAFATGFAALKTQADIDLSLVWQVLTLATYAAVLVFVSASHKIFWGMSWPIAIGVTLFVGGMSWLVVYPALTAIAERADVAGTLGSVLG
;
A
#
# COMPACT_ATOMS: atom_id res chain seq x y z
N MET A 1 -45.53 21.88 -26.23
CA MET A 1 -44.33 22.29 -25.46
C MET A 1 -43.58 21.00 -25.18
N ALA A 2 -42.55 20.72 -25.99
CA ALA A 2 -41.78 19.49 -25.91
C ALA A 2 -40.53 19.72 -25.04
N GLU A 3 -40.34 18.84 -24.07
CA GLU A 3 -39.25 18.86 -23.10
C GLU A 3 -37.91 18.59 -23.78
N THR A 4 -36.92 19.38 -23.37
CA THR A 4 -35.50 19.26 -23.72
C THR A 4 -34.87 18.07 -22.99
N GLU A 5 -34.68 16.95 -23.68
CA GLU A 5 -33.68 15.94 -23.27
C GLU A 5 -32.28 16.51 -23.54
N ALA A 6 -31.63 17.00 -22.48
CA ALA A 6 -30.21 17.29 -22.50
C ALA A 6 -29.42 15.97 -22.54
N ALA A 7 -29.31 15.37 -23.72
CA ALA A 7 -28.33 14.34 -23.99
C ALA A 7 -26.93 14.98 -23.91
N GLY A 8 -26.20 14.71 -22.83
CA GLY A 8 -24.82 15.16 -22.67
C GLY A 8 -23.96 14.62 -23.81
N SER A 9 -23.59 15.46 -24.77
CA SER A 9 -22.70 15.09 -25.86
C SER A 9 -21.28 15.00 -25.32
N GLU A 10 -20.81 13.79 -25.01
CA GLU A 10 -19.39 13.55 -24.74
C GLU A 10 -18.58 13.83 -26.00
N PHE A 11 -17.46 14.55 -25.85
CA PHE A 11 -16.55 14.89 -26.94
C PHE A 11 -15.37 13.93 -26.96
N CYS A 12 -14.92 13.56 -28.16
CA CYS A 12 -13.75 12.69 -28.32
C CYS A 12 -12.48 13.36 -27.78
N VAL A 13 -11.77 12.68 -26.87
CA VAL A 13 -10.54 13.20 -26.25
C VAL A 13 -9.42 13.48 -27.28
N ASN A 14 -9.40 12.76 -28.40
CA ASN A 14 -8.38 12.92 -29.43
C ASN A 14 -8.66 14.07 -30.42
N CYS A 15 -9.92 14.36 -30.74
CA CYS A 15 -10.24 15.30 -31.83
C CYS A 15 -11.39 16.26 -31.53
N GLY A 16 -11.95 16.23 -30.31
CA GLY A 16 -13.01 17.13 -29.86
C GLY A 16 -14.37 16.96 -30.53
N THR A 17 -14.54 15.95 -31.39
CA THR A 17 -15.82 15.71 -32.09
C THR A 17 -16.82 15.00 -31.19
N ALA A 18 -18.10 15.39 -31.22
CA ALA A 18 -19.15 14.74 -30.45
C ALA A 18 -19.24 13.24 -30.78
N LEU A 19 -19.21 12.40 -29.75
CA LEU A 19 -19.26 10.95 -29.89
C LEU A 19 -20.66 10.51 -30.34
N ARG A 20 -20.73 9.78 -31.46
CA ARG A 20 -21.95 9.09 -31.91
C ARG A 20 -21.62 7.60 -32.11
N GLY A 21 -21.90 6.79 -31.10
CA GLY A 21 -21.67 5.34 -31.13
C GLY A 21 -20.28 4.91 -30.64
N LYS A 22 -19.89 3.67 -30.94
CA LYS A 22 -18.67 3.01 -30.40
C LYS A 22 -17.35 3.56 -30.94
N PHE A 23 -17.40 4.37 -31.99
CA PHE A 23 -16.23 4.97 -32.62
C PHE A 23 -16.50 6.46 -32.83
N CYS A 24 -15.46 7.28 -32.67
CA CYS A 24 -15.52 8.68 -33.02
C CYS A 24 -15.67 8.81 -34.54
N SER A 25 -16.71 9.50 -34.99
CA SER A 25 -16.95 9.77 -36.41
C SER A 25 -15.89 10.66 -37.06
N GLY A 26 -15.15 11.44 -36.26
CA GLY A 26 -14.12 12.36 -36.76
C GLY A 26 -12.76 11.69 -37.01
N CYS A 27 -12.26 10.91 -36.04
CA CYS A 27 -10.92 10.32 -36.11
C CYS A 27 -10.91 8.78 -36.20
N GLY A 28 -12.07 8.13 -36.16
CA GLY A 28 -12.18 6.67 -36.15
C GLY A 28 -11.65 6.01 -34.87
N ALA A 29 -11.11 6.78 -33.93
CA ALA A 29 -10.68 6.26 -32.64
C ALA A 29 -11.88 5.62 -31.94
N PRO A 30 -11.73 4.44 -31.31
CA PRO A 30 -12.79 3.90 -30.47
C PRO A 30 -13.17 4.98 -29.47
N ALA A 31 -14.49 5.24 -29.34
CA ALA A 31 -14.98 6.01 -28.21
C ALA A 31 -14.36 5.34 -26.99
N ALA A 32 -13.68 6.11 -26.14
CA ALA A 32 -13.17 5.56 -24.89
C ALA A 32 -14.39 4.99 -24.20
N VAL A 33 -14.58 3.68 -24.32
CA VAL A 33 -15.68 3.01 -23.68
C VAL A 33 -15.31 3.18 -22.22
N HIS A 34 -15.95 4.15 -21.55
CA HIS A 34 -16.26 4.03 -20.14
C HIS A 34 -17.08 2.75 -20.02
N GLN A 35 -16.38 1.62 -20.11
CA GLN A 35 -16.94 0.33 -19.88
C GLN A 35 -17.00 0.32 -18.37
N ASP A 36 -18.19 0.68 -17.87
CA ASP A 36 -18.64 0.59 -16.49
C ASP A 36 -18.49 -0.85 -15.98
N LYS A 37 -17.25 -1.30 -15.84
CA LYS A 37 -16.89 -2.44 -15.02
C LYS A 37 -16.33 -1.89 -13.72
N GLU A 38 -17.07 -0.99 -13.08
CA GLU A 38 -16.75 -0.47 -11.76
C GLU A 38 -17.19 -1.51 -10.70
N GLY A 39 -16.39 -2.56 -10.53
CA GLY A 39 -16.68 -3.62 -9.58
C GLY A 39 -15.42 -4.42 -9.21
N TRP A 40 -15.56 -5.41 -8.34
CA TRP A 40 -14.44 -6.29 -7.97
C TRP A 40 -13.79 -7.00 -9.18
N SER A 41 -14.54 -7.15 -10.28
CA SER A 41 -14.03 -7.70 -11.55
C SER A 41 -13.15 -6.73 -12.34
N ALA A 42 -13.14 -5.43 -12.04
CA ALA A 42 -12.19 -4.47 -12.64
C ALA A 42 -10.75 -4.76 -12.19
N LEU A 43 -10.58 -5.21 -10.94
CA LEU A 43 -9.28 -5.46 -10.33
C LEU A 43 -8.47 -6.51 -11.10
N SER A 44 -9.11 -7.57 -11.58
CA SER A 44 -8.43 -8.59 -12.37
C SER A 44 -7.94 -8.06 -13.71
N SER A 45 -8.70 -7.17 -14.35
CA SER A 45 -8.30 -6.54 -15.60
C SER A 45 -7.14 -5.56 -15.43
N GLU A 46 -7.07 -4.85 -14.30
CA GLU A 46 -6.00 -3.89 -14.02
C GLU A 46 -4.71 -4.60 -13.61
N PHE A 47 -4.80 -5.68 -12.82
CA PHE A 47 -3.66 -6.54 -12.48
C PHE A 47 -2.99 -7.14 -13.73
N LEU A 48 -3.78 -7.45 -14.76
CA LEU A 48 -3.30 -7.98 -16.04
C LEU A 48 -2.82 -6.87 -17.01
N SER A 49 -3.12 -5.59 -16.75
CA SER A 49 -2.74 -4.49 -17.62
C SER A 49 -1.37 -3.91 -17.26
N SER A 50 -0.35 -4.30 -18.02
CA SER A 50 1.01 -3.77 -17.91
C SER A 50 1.12 -2.42 -18.62
N ARG A 51 0.77 -1.31 -17.96
CA ARG A 51 1.15 0.03 -18.43
C ARG A 51 1.92 0.76 -17.33
N ARG A 52 3.20 1.03 -17.59
CA ARG A 52 4.18 1.45 -16.60
C ARG A 52 4.72 2.84 -16.93
N ASP A 53 3.83 3.83 -16.91
CA ASP A 53 4.22 5.24 -17.07
C ASP A 53 3.98 5.95 -15.74
N ASN A 54 5.01 6.00 -14.89
CA ASN A 54 5.20 7.06 -13.88
C ASN A 54 6.56 6.91 -13.20
N SER A 55 7.27 8.03 -13.04
CA SER A 55 8.55 8.09 -12.34
C SER A 55 8.38 7.86 -10.84
N PHE A 56 9.07 6.86 -10.31
CA PHE A 56 8.93 6.35 -8.93
C PHE A 56 9.38 7.33 -7.84
N PHE A 57 10.50 8.03 -8.07
CA PHE A 57 11.14 8.92 -7.11
C PHE A 57 10.27 10.11 -6.67
N PRO A 58 9.62 10.86 -7.59
CA PRO A 58 8.72 11.94 -7.23
C PRO A 58 7.57 11.49 -6.31
N VAL A 59 7.07 10.27 -6.48
CA VAL A 59 5.99 9.73 -5.64
C VAL A 59 6.49 9.53 -4.21
N VAL A 60 7.67 8.93 -4.03
CA VAL A 60 8.29 8.75 -2.70
C VAL A 60 8.51 10.09 -2.00
N VAL A 61 9.08 11.08 -2.70
CA VAL A 61 9.31 12.41 -2.13
C VAL A 61 8.00 13.09 -1.74
N SER A 62 6.97 12.98 -2.59
CA SER A 62 5.64 13.53 -2.30
C SER A 62 5.04 12.89 -1.04
N PHE A 63 5.21 11.57 -0.85
CA PHE A 63 4.80 10.88 0.36
C PHE A 63 5.53 11.34 1.62
N LEU A 64 6.81 11.69 1.53
CA LEU A 64 7.59 12.18 2.67
C LEU A 64 7.16 13.58 3.12
N ILE A 65 6.74 14.44 2.19
CA ILE A 65 6.41 15.84 2.49
C ILE A 65 4.92 15.99 2.86
N HIS A 66 4.03 15.43 2.03
CA HIS A 66 2.59 15.56 2.18
C HIS A 66 1.91 14.20 2.02
N PRO A 67 2.04 13.28 3.00
CA PRO A 67 1.62 11.89 2.85
C PRO A 67 0.13 11.77 2.57
N VAL A 68 -0.70 12.49 3.33
CA VAL A 68 -2.17 12.43 3.23
C VAL A 68 -2.68 13.04 1.92
N ASP A 69 -2.17 14.21 1.51
CA ASP A 69 -2.60 14.83 0.26
C ASP A 69 -2.14 14.02 -0.95
N THR A 70 -0.92 13.46 -0.88
CA THR A 70 -0.36 12.59 -1.93
C THR A 70 -1.20 11.33 -2.12
N ILE A 71 -1.57 10.64 -1.04
CA ILE A 71 -2.37 9.42 -1.18
C ILE A 71 -3.76 9.71 -1.73
N ILE A 72 -4.42 10.77 -1.26
CA ILE A 72 -5.76 11.13 -1.76
C ILE A 72 -5.68 11.51 -3.25
N ARG A 73 -4.71 12.34 -3.65
CA ARG A 73 -4.49 12.72 -5.05
C ARG A 73 -4.25 11.50 -5.95
N LEU A 74 -3.37 10.59 -5.56
CA LEU A 74 -3.04 9.40 -6.37
C LEU A 74 -4.16 8.36 -6.38
N THR A 75 -4.97 8.31 -5.33
CA THR A 75 -6.13 7.42 -5.24
C THR A 75 -7.26 7.88 -6.14
N ASP A 76 -7.49 9.20 -6.19
CA ASP A 76 -8.52 9.82 -7.02
C ASP A 76 -8.10 9.97 -8.49
N ASP A 77 -6.81 9.83 -8.82
CA ASP A 77 -6.31 9.88 -10.20
C ASP A 77 -6.64 8.57 -10.97
N PRO A 78 -7.53 8.60 -11.98
CA PRO A 78 -7.87 7.43 -12.79
C PRO A 78 -6.70 6.98 -13.69
N ASN A 79 -5.76 7.88 -14.00
CA ASN A 79 -4.61 7.57 -14.85
C ASN A 79 -3.46 6.92 -14.06
N TYR A 80 -3.47 7.01 -12.73
CA TYR A 80 -2.47 6.36 -11.89
C TYR A 80 -2.72 4.85 -11.80
N ARG A 81 -1.94 4.07 -12.55
CA ARG A 81 -2.03 2.59 -12.62
C ARG A 81 -0.84 1.85 -11.99
N SER A 82 0.22 2.57 -11.60
CA SER A 82 1.44 1.96 -11.08
C SER A 82 1.41 1.62 -9.58
N HIS A 83 0.25 1.63 -8.93
CA HIS A 83 0.11 1.44 -7.48
C HIS A 83 0.65 0.08 -7.01
N TRP A 84 0.40 -1.01 -7.74
CA TRP A 84 0.93 -2.34 -7.41
C TRP A 84 2.44 -2.43 -7.57
N ALA A 85 2.98 -1.90 -8.67
CA ALA A 85 4.43 -1.83 -8.86
C ALA A 85 5.11 -0.97 -7.78
N PHE A 86 4.42 0.09 -7.34
CA PHE A 86 4.88 0.92 -6.24
C PHE A 86 4.95 0.14 -4.92
N LEU A 87 3.88 -0.57 -4.59
CA LEU A 87 3.82 -1.44 -3.41
C LEU A 87 4.92 -2.50 -3.40
N THR A 88 5.03 -3.30 -4.47
CA THR A 88 6.02 -4.37 -4.54
C THR A 88 7.44 -3.85 -4.43
N ALA A 89 7.74 -2.69 -5.02
CA ALA A 89 9.06 -2.08 -4.89
C ALA A 89 9.33 -1.60 -3.46
N MET A 90 8.36 -0.98 -2.78
CA MET A 90 8.55 -0.46 -1.42
C MET A 90 8.59 -1.56 -0.36
N VAL A 91 7.68 -2.54 -0.43
CA VAL A 91 7.69 -3.71 0.48
C VAL A 91 8.93 -4.56 0.23
N GLY A 92 9.25 -4.85 -1.03
CA GLY A 92 10.44 -5.64 -1.38
C GLY A 92 11.74 -4.96 -0.92
N PHE A 93 11.85 -3.64 -1.11
CA PHE A 93 12.99 -2.88 -0.61
C PHE A 93 13.05 -2.87 0.93
N GLN A 94 11.92 -2.64 1.60
CA GLN A 94 11.83 -2.65 3.06
C GLN A 94 12.29 -3.99 3.64
N LEU A 95 11.77 -5.11 3.13
CA LEU A 95 12.09 -6.43 3.66
C LEU A 95 13.53 -6.83 3.34
N THR A 96 14.00 -6.53 2.13
CA THR A 96 15.41 -6.78 1.76
C THR A 96 16.34 -5.97 2.66
N LEU A 97 16.02 -4.70 2.91
CA LEU A 97 16.80 -3.84 3.77
C LEU A 97 16.84 -4.37 5.22
N ALA A 98 15.67 -4.66 5.80
CA ALA A 98 15.52 -5.03 7.20
C ALA A 98 16.03 -6.44 7.52
N TYR A 99 15.79 -7.42 6.65
CA TYR A 99 16.07 -8.83 6.94
C TYR A 99 17.33 -9.37 6.24
N VAL A 100 17.87 -8.67 5.24
CA VAL A 100 19.06 -9.13 4.51
C VAL A 100 20.22 -8.14 4.63
N ILE A 101 20.03 -6.88 4.23
CA ILE A 101 21.13 -5.91 4.16
C ILE A 101 21.61 -5.53 5.56
N VAL A 102 20.72 -5.06 6.43
CA VAL A 102 21.08 -4.60 7.78
C VAL A 102 21.75 -5.70 8.63
N PRO A 103 21.20 -6.93 8.72
CA PRO A 103 21.85 -8.01 9.47
C PRO A 103 23.23 -8.37 8.91
N LYS A 104 23.38 -8.45 7.57
CA LYS A 104 24.69 -8.73 6.94
C LYS A 104 25.70 -7.61 7.20
N MET A 105 25.28 -6.35 7.19
CA MET A 105 26.15 -5.22 7.53
C MET A 105 26.62 -5.29 8.98
N PHE A 106 25.73 -5.58 9.93
CA PHE A 106 26.13 -5.77 11.34
C PHE A 106 27.08 -6.95 11.52
N ALA A 107 26.80 -8.09 10.86
CA ALA A 107 27.68 -9.25 10.91
C ALA A 107 29.07 -8.94 10.36
N ALA A 108 29.17 -8.25 9.23
CA ALA A 108 30.44 -7.88 8.61
C ALA A 108 31.23 -6.82 9.41
N LEU A 109 30.54 -5.85 10.03
CA LEU A 109 31.19 -4.74 10.74
C LEU A 109 31.60 -5.10 12.17
N PHE A 110 30.86 -5.99 12.83
CA PHE A 110 31.01 -6.27 14.27
C PHE A 110 31.23 -7.74 14.61
N ASN A 111 31.42 -8.62 13.60
CA ASN A 111 31.61 -10.08 13.78
C ASN A 111 30.49 -10.77 14.59
N ILE A 112 29.26 -10.27 14.46
CA ILE A 112 28.07 -10.85 15.09
C ILE A 112 27.55 -11.98 14.18
N PRO A 113 26.97 -13.08 14.72
CA PRO A 113 26.36 -14.13 13.91
C PRO A 113 25.37 -13.56 12.88
N ASN A 114 25.50 -13.99 11.63
CA ASN A 114 24.61 -13.57 10.56
C ASN A 114 23.22 -14.19 10.76
N THR A 115 22.22 -13.35 10.99
CA THR A 115 20.82 -13.74 11.18
C THR A 115 19.96 -13.54 9.93
N ALA A 116 20.56 -13.27 8.77
CA ALA A 116 19.82 -13.07 7.52
C ALA A 116 19.13 -14.38 7.06
N SER A 117 17.82 -14.31 6.83
CA SER A 117 17.01 -15.44 6.36
C SER A 117 16.12 -15.01 5.20
N SER A 118 16.39 -15.54 4.00
CA SER A 118 15.55 -15.34 2.81
C SER A 118 14.16 -15.96 2.96
N ALA A 119 14.08 -17.11 3.64
CA ALA A 119 12.81 -17.75 3.98
C ALA A 119 11.89 -16.84 4.80
N THR A 120 12.45 -16.11 5.76
CA THR A 120 11.68 -15.16 6.59
C THR A 120 11.16 -13.98 5.76
N VAL A 121 11.93 -13.50 4.77
CA VAL A 121 11.48 -12.45 3.84
C VAL A 121 10.27 -12.93 3.04
N VAL A 122 10.37 -14.12 2.43
CA VAL A 122 9.32 -14.67 1.58
C VAL A 122 8.05 -14.95 2.38
N THR A 123 8.17 -15.60 3.54
CA THR A 123 7.02 -15.87 4.41
C THR A 123 6.33 -14.58 4.84
N ASN A 124 7.09 -13.54 5.22
CA ASN A 124 6.52 -12.26 5.60
C ASN A 124 5.83 -11.56 4.43
N GLU A 125 6.39 -11.58 3.22
CA GLU A 125 5.70 -11.02 2.04
C GLU A 125 4.38 -11.75 1.77
N VAL A 126 4.40 -13.08 1.75
CA VAL A 126 3.19 -13.88 1.47
C VAL A 126 2.11 -13.59 2.50
N VAL A 127 2.45 -13.60 3.79
CA VAL A 127 1.50 -13.30 4.87
C VAL A 127 0.93 -11.89 4.74
N GLN A 128 1.77 -10.89 4.38
CA GLN A 128 1.31 -9.52 4.18
C GLN A 128 0.33 -9.39 3.00
N TYR A 129 0.65 -9.94 1.83
CA TYR A 129 -0.22 -9.85 0.65
C TYR A 129 -1.54 -10.61 0.84
N VAL A 130 -1.49 -11.81 1.43
CA VAL A 130 -2.70 -12.58 1.72
C VAL A 130 -3.56 -11.87 2.77
N GLY A 131 -2.94 -11.35 3.83
CA GLY A 131 -3.63 -10.58 4.85
C GLY A 131 -4.33 -9.35 4.26
N MET A 132 -3.65 -8.64 3.36
CA MET A 132 -4.22 -7.51 2.62
C MET A 132 -5.41 -7.94 1.76
N ALA A 133 -5.29 -9.01 0.99
CA ALA A 133 -6.35 -9.52 0.13
C ALA A 133 -7.62 -9.91 0.90
N ILE A 134 -7.48 -10.43 2.12
CA ILE A 134 -8.61 -10.82 2.99
C ILE A 134 -9.22 -9.59 3.67
N LEU A 135 -8.38 -8.70 4.22
CA LEU A 135 -8.85 -7.57 5.02
C LEU A 135 -9.44 -6.45 4.15
N THR A 136 -8.89 -6.18 2.97
CA THR A 136 -9.34 -5.06 2.13
C THR A 136 -10.84 -5.11 1.80
N PRO A 137 -11.45 -6.26 1.41
CA PRO A 137 -12.90 -6.34 1.23
C PRO A 137 -13.70 -6.06 2.51
N ILE A 138 -13.26 -6.61 3.65
CA ILE A 138 -13.94 -6.40 4.95
C ILE A 138 -13.88 -4.92 5.33
N GLN A 139 -12.68 -4.33 5.26
CA GLN A 139 -12.45 -2.92 5.53
C GLN A 139 -13.26 -2.03 4.60
N TYR A 140 -13.40 -2.39 3.31
CA TYR A 140 -14.21 -1.64 2.35
C TYR A 140 -15.66 -1.52 2.82
N TYR A 141 -16.31 -2.64 3.17
CA TYR A 141 -17.72 -2.61 3.56
C TYR A 141 -17.94 -1.90 4.89
N VAL A 142 -17.03 -2.08 5.86
CA VAL A 142 -17.08 -1.36 7.15
C VAL A 142 -16.93 0.15 6.91
N CYS A 143 -15.92 0.57 6.16
CA CYS A 143 -15.69 1.99 5.87
C CYS A 143 -16.83 2.59 5.02
N ARG A 144 -17.35 1.83 4.06
CA ARG A 144 -18.46 2.27 3.20
C ARG A 144 -19.75 2.47 3.98
N ALA A 145 -20.02 1.66 4.99
CA ALA A 145 -21.19 1.78 5.85
C ALA A 145 -21.11 3.00 6.79
N LEU A 146 -19.90 3.37 7.22
CA LEU A 146 -19.66 4.46 8.17
C LEU A 146 -19.30 5.79 7.50
N GLY A 147 -18.92 5.76 6.22
CA GLY A 147 -18.57 6.92 5.40
C GLY A 147 -19.77 7.63 4.78
N THR A 148 -19.63 8.94 4.57
CA THR A 148 -20.65 9.77 3.90
C THR A 148 -20.45 9.83 2.38
N LEU A 149 -19.20 9.72 1.93
CA LEU A 149 -18.85 9.74 0.51
C LEU A 149 -18.92 8.35 -0.11
N ARG A 150 -19.54 8.26 -1.29
CA ARG A 150 -19.58 7.02 -2.07
C ARG A 150 -18.29 6.89 -2.88
N ARG A 151 -17.57 5.79 -2.69
CA ARG A 151 -16.31 5.48 -3.38
C ARG A 151 -16.39 4.08 -3.99
N THR A 152 -15.70 3.87 -5.11
CA THR A 152 -15.68 2.57 -5.78
C THR A 152 -14.72 1.61 -5.06
N PRO A 153 -14.93 0.28 -5.17
CA PRO A 153 -14.00 -0.71 -4.65
C PRO A 153 -12.57 -0.53 -5.20
N MET A 154 -12.46 -0.17 -6.48
CA MET A 154 -11.16 0.03 -7.15
C MET A 154 -10.36 1.17 -6.53
N SER A 155 -10.98 2.34 -6.31
CA SER A 155 -10.34 3.45 -5.62
C SER A 155 -9.93 3.07 -4.19
N TYR A 156 -10.74 2.27 -3.50
CA TYR A 156 -10.36 1.82 -2.16
C TYR A 156 -9.16 0.85 -2.16
N VAL A 157 -9.08 -0.06 -3.13
CA VAL A 157 -7.89 -0.91 -3.28
C VAL A 157 -6.64 -0.06 -3.53
N LYS A 158 -6.72 0.95 -4.40
CA LYS A 158 -5.62 1.91 -4.60
C LYS A 158 -5.21 2.59 -3.29
N LEU A 159 -6.19 3.04 -2.48
CA LEU A 159 -5.94 3.63 -1.16
C LEU A 159 -5.20 2.64 -0.25
N CYS A 160 -5.65 1.40 -0.14
CA CYS A 160 -4.99 0.39 0.71
C CYS A 160 -3.56 0.12 0.24
N VAL A 161 -3.36 -0.10 -1.07
CA VAL A 161 -2.05 -0.39 -1.69
C VAL A 161 -1.07 0.75 -1.42
N LEU A 162 -1.49 2.00 -1.64
CA LEU A 162 -0.68 3.18 -1.36
C LEU A 162 -0.43 3.38 0.13
N SER A 163 -1.40 3.04 0.99
CA SER A 163 -1.24 3.14 2.45
C SER A 163 -0.18 2.17 2.97
N VAL A 164 -0.18 0.92 2.50
CA VAL A 164 0.84 -0.07 2.86
C VAL A 164 2.20 0.35 2.31
N SER A 165 2.25 0.89 1.09
CA SER A 165 3.49 1.42 0.51
C SER A 165 4.10 2.52 1.38
N TYR A 166 3.28 3.44 1.90
CA TYR A 166 3.73 4.46 2.84
C TYR A 166 4.20 3.84 4.17
N GLY A 167 3.48 2.84 4.68
CA GLY A 167 3.93 2.06 5.86
C GLY A 167 5.32 1.45 5.66
N SER A 168 5.61 0.91 4.48
CA SER A 168 6.94 0.41 4.12
C SER A 168 7.99 1.53 4.09
N ILE A 169 7.67 2.72 3.57
CA ILE A 169 8.56 3.90 3.61
C ILE A 169 8.90 4.27 5.06
N VAL A 170 7.91 4.36 5.93
CA VAL A 170 8.14 4.66 7.36
C VAL A 170 8.99 3.57 8.00
N SER A 171 8.71 2.29 7.71
CA SER A 171 9.51 1.18 8.22
C SER A 171 10.96 1.23 7.73
N ILE A 172 11.21 1.60 6.46
CA ILE A 172 12.57 1.79 5.92
C ILE A 172 13.32 2.85 6.74
N ILE A 173 12.69 4.01 6.98
CA ILE A 173 13.29 5.10 7.76
C ILE A 173 13.64 4.61 9.16
N VAL A 174 12.71 3.91 9.82
CA VAL A 174 12.91 3.38 11.17
C VAL A 174 14.03 2.35 11.21
N THR A 175 14.10 1.45 10.24
CA THR A 175 15.20 0.48 10.10
C THR A 175 16.55 1.18 9.95
N LEU A 176 16.62 2.26 9.15
CA LEU A 176 17.84 3.05 8.99
C LEU A 176 18.24 3.78 10.28
N ILE A 177 17.29 4.35 11.01
CA ILE A 177 17.55 5.01 12.31
C ILE A 177 18.02 4.00 13.34
N ALA A 178 17.39 2.82 13.41
CA ALA A 178 17.79 1.74 14.32
C ALA A 178 19.20 1.24 13.98
N PHE A 179 19.50 1.06 12.69
CA PHE A 179 20.84 0.71 12.22
C PHE A 179 21.88 1.76 12.63
N ALA A 180 21.62 3.05 12.35
CA ALA A 180 22.54 4.14 12.66
C ALA A 180 22.79 4.26 14.17
N THR A 181 21.73 4.13 14.99
CA THR A 181 21.84 4.17 16.45
C THR A 181 22.63 2.98 16.98
N GLY A 182 22.35 1.77 16.50
CA GLY A 182 23.11 0.56 16.88
C GLY A 182 24.57 0.64 16.46
N PHE A 183 24.85 1.13 15.25
CA PHE A 183 26.21 1.36 14.77
C PHE A 183 26.95 2.37 15.65
N ALA A 184 26.30 3.51 15.98
CA ALA A 184 26.87 4.53 16.85
C ALA A 184 27.17 3.98 18.25
N ALA A 185 26.20 3.30 18.88
CA ALA A 185 26.35 2.70 20.21
C ALA A 185 27.54 1.73 20.26
N LEU A 186 27.64 0.82 19.30
CA LEU A 186 28.73 -0.15 19.22
C LEU A 186 30.09 0.51 18.94
N LYS A 187 30.11 1.57 18.12
CA LYS A 187 31.34 2.24 17.74
C LYS A 187 31.90 3.15 18.85
N THR A 188 31.02 3.83 19.58
CA THR A 188 31.41 4.74 20.66
C THR A 188 31.46 4.08 22.03
N GLN A 189 31.03 2.81 22.15
CA GLN A 189 30.82 2.11 23.41
C GLN A 189 29.91 2.90 24.37
N ALA A 190 28.99 3.69 23.81
CA ALA A 190 28.03 4.42 24.61
C ALA A 190 27.02 3.44 25.22
N ASP A 191 26.69 3.66 26.49
CA ASP A 191 25.64 2.92 27.21
C ASP A 191 24.25 3.40 26.76
N ILE A 192 23.90 3.04 25.52
CA ILE A 192 22.60 3.35 24.92
C ILE A 192 21.71 2.13 25.11
N ASP A 193 20.58 2.32 25.78
CA ASP A 193 19.53 1.30 25.87
C ASP A 193 18.85 1.12 24.51
N LEU A 194 19.35 0.16 23.72
CA LEU A 194 18.80 -0.19 22.41
C LEU A 194 17.37 -0.73 22.49
N SER A 195 16.97 -1.31 23.63
CA SER A 195 15.59 -1.77 23.85
C SER A 195 14.65 -0.58 23.94
N LEU A 196 15.02 0.43 24.73
CA LEU A 196 14.25 1.68 24.83
C LEU A 196 14.17 2.39 23.48
N VAL A 197 15.28 2.51 22.76
CA VAL A 197 15.31 3.11 21.41
C VAL A 197 14.32 2.38 20.49
N TRP A 198 14.35 1.04 20.47
CA TRP A 198 13.44 0.24 19.66
C TRP A 198 11.97 0.46 20.04
N GLN A 199 11.65 0.48 21.33
CA GLN A 199 10.28 0.73 21.82
C GLN A 199 9.78 2.11 21.41
N VAL A 200 10.60 3.15 21.58
CA VAL A 200 10.26 4.52 21.21
C VAL A 200 10.02 4.64 19.70
N LEU A 201 10.92 4.09 18.88
CA LEU A 201 10.77 4.10 17.43
C LEU A 201 9.51 3.34 16.98
N THR A 202 9.23 2.21 17.60
CA THR A 202 8.04 1.39 17.31
C THR A 202 6.77 2.15 17.67
N LEU A 203 6.70 2.77 18.85
CA LEU A 203 5.55 3.56 19.28
C LEU A 203 5.32 4.78 18.37
N ALA A 204 6.39 5.50 18.03
CA ALA A 204 6.34 6.64 17.12
C ALA A 204 5.84 6.22 15.73
N THR A 205 6.29 5.05 15.24
CA THR A 205 5.85 4.47 13.97
C THR A 205 4.36 4.16 13.99
N TYR A 206 3.87 3.48 15.03
CA TYR A 206 2.45 3.18 15.17
C TYR A 206 1.60 4.45 15.26
N ALA A 207 2.05 5.45 16.01
CA ALA A 207 1.36 6.74 16.09
C ALA A 207 1.30 7.43 14.71
N ALA A 208 2.42 7.48 13.98
CA ALA A 208 2.50 8.08 12.64
C ALA A 208 1.57 7.37 11.64
N VAL A 209 1.59 6.03 11.62
CA VAL A 209 0.71 5.22 10.77
C VAL A 209 -0.75 5.41 11.15
N LEU A 210 -1.08 5.41 12.45
CA LEU A 210 -2.45 5.63 12.93
C LEU A 210 -2.98 7.00 12.48
N VAL A 211 -2.20 8.07 12.67
CA VAL A 211 -2.56 9.43 12.23
C VAL A 211 -2.76 9.47 10.73
N PHE A 212 -1.82 8.90 9.96
CA PHE A 212 -1.87 8.88 8.51
C PHE A 212 -3.09 8.12 7.97
N VAL A 213 -3.34 6.90 8.43
CA VAL A 213 -4.45 6.06 7.97
C VAL A 213 -5.78 6.68 8.40
N SER A 214 -5.88 7.19 9.63
CA SER A 214 -7.10 7.86 10.12
C SER A 214 -7.40 9.12 9.32
N ALA A 215 -6.39 9.96 9.04
CA ALA A 215 -6.55 11.16 8.22
C ALA A 215 -6.98 10.82 6.79
N SER A 216 -6.36 9.80 6.20
CA SER A 216 -6.66 9.33 4.85
C SER A 216 -8.09 8.80 4.76
N HIS A 217 -8.51 7.94 5.69
CA HIS A 217 -9.89 7.44 5.75
C HIS A 217 -10.90 8.56 6.01
N LYS A 218 -10.58 9.50 6.90
CA LYS A 218 -11.42 10.67 7.16
C LYS A 218 -11.72 11.43 5.86
N ILE A 219 -10.69 11.75 5.08
CA ILE A 219 -10.84 12.54 3.85
C ILE A 219 -11.49 11.70 2.74
N PHE A 220 -11.00 10.49 2.52
CA PHE A 220 -11.48 9.62 1.44
C PHE A 220 -12.97 9.26 1.58
N TRP A 221 -13.40 8.93 2.79
CA TRP A 221 -14.78 8.50 3.09
C TRP A 221 -15.68 9.61 3.64
N GLY A 222 -15.15 10.79 3.93
CA GLY A 222 -15.90 11.88 4.57
C GLY A 222 -16.40 11.52 5.98
N MET A 223 -15.58 10.79 6.75
CA MET A 223 -15.90 10.39 8.13
C MET A 223 -15.59 11.52 9.14
N SER A 224 -16.16 11.42 10.34
CA SER A 224 -15.65 12.21 11.48
C SER A 224 -14.37 11.58 12.04
N TRP A 225 -13.53 12.37 12.71
CA TRP A 225 -12.29 11.90 13.32
C TRP A 225 -12.48 10.69 14.27
N PRO A 226 -13.46 10.68 15.19
CA PRO A 226 -13.67 9.54 16.08
C PRO A 226 -13.98 8.24 15.33
N ILE A 227 -14.78 8.32 14.26
CA ILE A 227 -15.11 7.16 13.43
C ILE A 227 -13.88 6.67 12.68
N ALA A 228 -13.12 7.58 12.04
CA ALA A 228 -11.93 7.22 11.29
C ALA A 228 -10.85 6.56 12.18
N ILE A 229 -10.63 7.09 13.38
CA ILE A 229 -9.71 6.50 14.37
C ILE A 229 -10.24 5.15 14.83
N GLY A 230 -11.52 5.06 15.21
CA GLY A 230 -12.13 3.83 15.70
C GLY A 230 -12.06 2.69 14.69
N VAL A 231 -12.37 2.96 13.42
CA VAL A 231 -12.24 1.97 12.33
C VAL A 231 -10.79 1.57 12.13
N THR A 232 -9.85 2.53 12.14
CA THR A 232 -8.42 2.23 11.97
C THR A 232 -7.89 1.33 13.10
N LEU A 233 -8.27 1.61 14.35
CA LEU A 233 -7.91 0.78 15.50
C LEU A 233 -8.55 -0.59 15.44
N PHE A 234 -9.84 -0.68 15.09
CA PHE A 234 -10.56 -1.95 14.96
C PHE A 234 -9.90 -2.83 13.89
N VAL A 235 -9.64 -2.26 12.72
CA VAL A 235 -9.00 -2.96 11.60
C VAL A 235 -7.57 -3.37 11.94
N GLY A 236 -6.80 -2.48 12.58
CA GLY A 236 -5.45 -2.79 13.05
C GLY A 236 -5.46 -3.93 14.07
N GLY A 237 -6.40 -3.90 15.02
CA GLY A 237 -6.60 -4.97 16.01
C GLY A 237 -6.97 -6.30 15.36
N MET A 238 -7.91 -6.32 14.42
CA MET A 238 -8.29 -7.51 13.66
C MET A 238 -7.12 -8.08 12.85
N SER A 239 -6.32 -7.20 12.25
CA SER A 239 -5.12 -7.60 11.52
C SER A 239 -4.12 -8.29 12.45
N TRP A 240 -3.77 -7.66 13.56
CA TRP A 240 -2.75 -8.14 14.49
C TRP A 240 -3.18 -9.36 15.31
N LEU A 241 -4.42 -9.40 15.77
CA LEU A 241 -4.89 -10.43 16.72
C LEU A 241 -5.49 -11.65 16.03
N VAL A 242 -5.94 -11.52 14.78
CA VAL A 242 -6.67 -12.59 14.10
C VAL A 242 -5.98 -12.99 12.81
N VAL A 243 -5.80 -12.06 11.89
CA VAL A 243 -5.37 -12.40 10.52
C VAL A 243 -3.90 -12.80 10.45
N TYR A 244 -2.99 -11.97 10.99
CA TYR A 244 -1.56 -12.29 10.99
C TYR A 244 -1.23 -13.59 11.72
N PRO A 245 -1.68 -13.82 12.97
CA PRO A 245 -1.39 -15.06 13.69
C PRO A 245 -1.93 -16.30 12.97
N ALA A 246 -3.15 -16.22 12.42
CA ALA A 246 -3.73 -17.34 11.67
C ALA A 246 -2.95 -17.64 10.39
N LEU A 247 -2.57 -16.61 9.62
CA LEU A 247 -1.81 -16.78 8.38
C LEU A 247 -0.39 -17.29 8.64
N THR A 248 0.28 -16.79 9.68
CA THR A 248 1.60 -17.31 10.09
C THR A 248 1.53 -18.78 10.48
N ALA A 249 0.54 -19.16 11.30
CA ALA A 249 0.35 -20.56 11.70
C ALA A 249 0.05 -21.48 10.50
N ILE A 250 -0.69 -20.99 9.50
CA ILE A 250 -0.95 -21.74 8.26
C ILE A 250 0.33 -21.86 7.43
N ALA A 251 1.09 -20.77 7.28
CA ALA A 251 2.34 -20.76 6.51
C ALA A 251 3.40 -21.69 7.11
N GLU A 252 3.50 -21.74 8.45
CA GLU A 252 4.36 -22.67 9.18
C GLU A 252 3.92 -24.12 9.00
N ARG A 253 2.62 -24.41 9.10
CA ARG A 253 2.07 -25.76 8.88
C ARG A 253 2.23 -26.26 7.45
N ALA A 254 2.23 -25.35 6.48
CA ALA A 254 2.33 -25.68 5.06
C ALA A 254 3.78 -25.70 4.53
N ASP A 255 4.79 -25.52 5.39
CA ASP A 255 6.21 -25.42 5.03
C ASP A 255 6.45 -24.55 3.78
N VAL A 256 5.78 -23.40 3.72
CA VAL A 256 5.84 -22.49 2.57
C VAL A 256 7.28 -22.02 2.35
N ALA A 257 8.05 -21.88 3.44
CA ALA A 257 9.46 -21.54 3.44
C ALA A 257 10.33 -22.62 2.79
N GLY A 258 10.19 -23.91 3.16
CA GLY A 258 10.94 -25.01 2.56
C GLY A 258 10.54 -25.26 1.09
N THR A 259 9.26 -25.14 0.80
CA THR A 259 8.72 -25.37 -0.55
C THR A 259 9.14 -24.27 -1.52
N LEU A 260 9.09 -22.98 -1.15
CA LEU A 260 9.55 -21.89 -2.01
C LEU A 260 11.07 -21.78 -2.08
N GLY A 261 11.78 -22.11 -0.99
CA GLY A 261 13.26 -22.17 -0.98
C GLY A 261 13.79 -23.22 -1.96
N SER A 262 13.18 -24.41 -2.01
CA SER A 262 13.56 -25.45 -2.99
C SER A 262 13.24 -25.12 -4.45
N VAL A 263 12.28 -24.21 -4.69
CA VAL A 263 11.89 -23.77 -6.04
C VAL A 263 12.72 -22.58 -6.54
N LEU A 264 13.17 -21.71 -5.63
CA LEU A 264 13.95 -20.52 -5.96
C LEU A 264 15.48 -20.71 -5.85
N GLY A 265 15.95 -21.84 -5.29
CA GLY A 265 17.36 -22.23 -5.23
C GLY A 265 18.03 -21.93 -3.89
#